data_AF-A0A124HWY2-F1
#
_entry.id   AF-A0A124HWY2-F1
#
_cell.length_a   1.000
_cell.length_b   1.000
_cell.length_c   1.000
_cell.angle_alpha   90.00
_cell.angle_beta   90.00
_cell.angle_gamma   90.00
#
_symmetry.space_group_name_H-M   'P 1'
#
loop_
_entity.id
_entity.type
_entity.pdbx_description
1 polymer ?
#
loop_
_entity_poly.entity_id
_entity_poly.type
_entity_poly.pdbx_seq_one_letter_code
_entity_poly.pdbx_strand_id
1 'polypeptide(L)'
;MSELVPGGNLPLPEGAVTVRVTGPFDVSALVTDEGGKVRGDADFVFYNQPSAPGARLSGDTLTVDPRRLRAGAARVTVVVSPADPATDLGRLPVPVLEISRVGGGALARFTPPRPRQETVLLLAEIYRRGDGWKLRALGQGYADGLGGLARDFGVEVADGTPATTRTGASVPYPGPAASPTPAAPPAPWAPPAPPGPPAPRLAPTSPSPALSPDLDTFLTLVNSARGKVGSRPVALDARLTRAARAHACAMASAGRLGVEGPDGVSVFQRVTASGYTYVTVGEHLVSGPRNPPEFVEYCLRTEQPRRTLHDPVFTDAGLAYVSGGRSGDTYWTALWARPLTTADLARAVDEVVVLTNRQRTGTGLPPLAADPHLARAAQAYSTDMAARAFYSHTSPEGTQPWDRAAAAGSTRRSIGENIACGQRSAAEVVEGWMNSPGHRANILKPGFTHIGVGFAGGGPAGTYWTQLFGG
;
A
#
# COMPACT_ATOMS: atom_id res chain seq x y z
N MET A 1 6.45 -0.23 40.02
CA MET A 1 5.83 -0.28 38.68
C MET A 1 4.45 0.36 38.79
N SER A 2 4.20 1.44 38.05
CA SER A 2 2.91 2.15 38.04
C SER A 2 1.98 1.56 36.98
N GLU A 3 0.75 1.21 37.34
CA GLU A 3 -0.27 0.85 36.35
C GLU A 3 -0.87 2.14 35.77
N LEU A 4 -0.82 2.29 34.45
CA LEU A 4 -1.36 3.45 33.75
C LEU A 4 -2.76 3.16 33.20
N VAL A 5 -3.55 4.22 33.07
CA VAL A 5 -4.84 4.22 32.37
C VAL A 5 -4.71 5.03 31.08
N PRO A 6 -5.62 4.89 30.10
CA PRO A 6 -5.62 5.75 28.91
C PRO A 6 -5.54 7.24 29.27
N GLY A 7 -4.62 7.97 28.64
CA GLY A 7 -4.30 9.38 28.94
C GLY A 7 -3.39 9.59 30.16
N GLY A 8 -3.08 8.54 30.92
CA GLY A 8 -2.18 8.58 32.07
C GLY A 8 -0.74 8.92 31.66
N ASN A 9 -0.04 9.71 32.48
CA ASN A 9 1.33 10.16 32.18
C ASN A 9 2.30 9.79 33.30
N LEU A 10 3.55 9.47 32.94
CA LEU A 10 4.63 9.16 33.88
C LEU A 10 5.91 9.90 33.47
N PRO A 11 6.56 10.66 34.37
CA PRO A 11 7.91 11.17 34.10
C PRO A 11 8.91 10.02 33.90
N LEU A 12 9.70 10.08 32.83
CA LEU A 12 10.73 9.07 32.58
C LEU A 12 12.03 9.45 33.32
N PRO A 13 12.79 8.46 33.84
CA PRO A 13 14.12 8.72 34.39
C PRO A 13 15.08 9.15 33.28
N GLU A 14 16.20 9.76 33.67
CA GLU A 14 17.28 10.02 32.73
C GLU A 14 17.87 8.72 32.18
N GLY A 15 18.24 8.74 30.90
CA GLY A 15 18.83 7.61 30.20
C GLY A 15 17.83 6.78 29.40
N ALA A 16 18.27 5.62 28.94
CA ALA A 16 17.49 4.76 28.08
C ALA A 16 16.45 3.95 28.86
N VAL A 17 15.29 3.76 28.25
CA VAL A 17 14.20 2.90 28.74
C VAL A 17 13.91 1.79 27.75
N THR A 18 13.38 0.68 28.22
CA THR A 18 12.86 -0.40 27.39
C THR A 18 11.34 -0.41 27.45
N VAL A 19 10.72 -0.61 26.30
CA VAL A 19 9.28 -0.81 26.11
C VAL A 19 9.11 -2.19 25.53
N ARG A 20 8.38 -3.06 26.22
CA ARG A 20 8.11 -4.42 25.79
C ARG A 20 6.62 -4.64 25.62
N VAL A 21 6.24 -5.31 24.54
CA VAL A 21 4.87 -5.77 24.33
C VAL A 21 4.89 -7.26 24.08
N THR A 22 4.47 -8.05 25.06
CA THR A 22 4.49 -9.51 24.95
C THR A 22 3.24 -9.99 24.23
N GLY A 23 3.40 -10.92 23.27
CA GLY A 23 2.28 -11.58 22.58
C GLY A 23 2.50 -11.69 21.07
N PRO A 24 1.46 -12.08 20.31
CA PRO A 24 1.52 -12.23 18.86
C PRO A 24 1.41 -10.88 18.15
N PHE A 25 2.21 -9.90 18.56
CA PHE A 25 2.20 -8.53 18.03
C PHE A 25 3.55 -8.16 17.44
N ASP A 26 3.51 -7.40 16.36
CA ASP A 26 4.65 -6.64 15.88
C ASP A 26 4.67 -5.26 16.52
N VAL A 27 5.83 -4.88 17.06
CA VAL A 27 6.05 -3.56 17.67
C VAL A 27 6.75 -2.66 16.66
N SER A 28 6.24 -1.45 16.48
CA SER A 28 6.86 -0.39 15.70
C SER A 28 6.91 0.91 16.48
N ALA A 29 7.77 1.86 16.08
CA ALA A 29 7.87 3.17 16.70
C ALA A 29 8.14 4.30 15.71
N LEU A 30 7.52 5.46 15.95
CA LEU A 30 7.63 6.66 15.09
C LEU A 30 8.29 7.80 15.87
N VAL A 31 9.42 8.30 15.40
CA VAL A 31 10.11 9.46 15.98
C VAL A 31 9.65 10.74 15.27
N THR A 32 8.92 11.58 15.98
CA THR A 32 8.24 12.75 15.40
C THR A 32 8.71 14.06 16.04
N ASP A 33 8.59 15.15 15.29
CA ASP A 33 8.82 16.52 15.78
C ASP A 33 7.61 17.06 16.59
N GLU A 34 7.65 18.34 16.98
CA GLU A 34 6.56 18.98 17.72
C GLU A 34 5.25 19.05 16.91
N GLY A 35 5.33 19.07 15.58
CA GLY A 35 4.18 19.03 14.68
C GLY A 35 3.58 17.62 14.53
N GLY A 36 4.19 16.61 15.15
CA GLY A 36 3.74 15.22 15.04
C GLY A 36 4.12 14.57 13.71
N LYS A 37 5.11 15.10 13.00
CA LYS A 37 5.58 14.54 11.73
C LYS A 37 6.96 13.90 11.87
N VAL A 38 7.18 12.80 11.17
CA VAL A 38 8.52 12.25 10.97
C VAL A 38 9.30 13.14 9.99
N ARG A 39 10.62 13.10 10.05
CA ARG A 39 11.50 13.77 9.08
C ARG A 39 11.66 12.94 7.80
N GLY A 40 11.32 11.66 7.85
CA GLY A 40 11.43 10.67 6.76
C GLY A 40 11.60 9.26 7.34
N ASP A 41 11.84 8.27 6.47
CA ASP A 41 11.82 6.84 6.85
C ASP A 41 12.79 6.48 7.98
N ALA A 42 13.92 7.19 8.11
CA ALA A 42 14.92 6.98 9.16
C ALA A 42 14.39 7.19 10.60
N ASP A 43 13.22 7.81 10.75
CA ASP A 43 12.53 8.02 12.01
C ASP A 43 11.50 6.93 12.33
N PHE A 44 11.29 5.96 11.43
CA PHE A 44 10.38 4.85 11.63
C PHE A 44 11.16 3.58 12.00
N VAL A 45 10.82 2.98 13.14
CA VAL A 45 11.44 1.76 13.65
C VAL A 45 10.44 0.62 13.58
N PHE A 46 10.80 -0.46 12.90
CA PHE A 46 9.98 -1.67 12.75
C PHE A 46 10.89 -2.87 12.45
N TYR A 47 10.34 -4.07 12.25
CA TYR A 47 11.14 -5.29 12.12
C TYR A 47 12.21 -5.22 11.01
N ASN A 48 11.93 -4.52 9.89
CA ASN A 48 12.86 -4.38 8.76
C ASN A 48 13.79 -3.15 8.86
N GLN A 49 13.47 -2.22 9.76
CA GLN A 49 14.34 -1.10 10.12
C GLN A 49 14.40 -1.00 11.65
N PRO A 50 15.15 -1.88 12.32
CA PRO A 50 15.08 -2.03 13.77
C PRO A 50 15.80 -0.90 14.53
N SER A 51 16.23 0.17 13.87
CA SER A 51 16.89 1.29 14.55
C SER A 51 16.68 2.62 13.86
N ALA A 52 16.45 3.64 14.69
CA ALA A 52 16.54 5.06 14.39
C ALA A 52 17.50 5.72 15.42
N PRO A 53 18.01 6.94 15.19
CA PRO A 53 18.76 7.66 16.22
C PRO A 53 17.97 7.68 17.53
N GLY A 54 18.53 7.10 18.60
CA GLY A 54 17.90 7.04 19.92
C GLY A 54 16.77 6.02 20.10
N ALA A 55 16.44 5.20 19.10
CA ALA A 55 15.45 4.12 19.24
C ALA A 55 15.93 2.83 18.56
N ARG A 56 15.80 1.69 19.23
CA ARG A 56 16.22 0.37 18.69
C ARG A 56 15.24 -0.71 19.11
N LEU A 57 14.69 -1.43 18.13
CA LEU A 57 13.87 -2.61 18.34
C LEU A 57 14.74 -3.87 18.29
N SER A 58 14.50 -4.80 19.22
CA SER A 58 15.14 -6.12 19.26
C SER A 58 14.11 -7.13 19.73
N GLY A 59 13.60 -7.95 18.81
CA GLY A 59 12.45 -8.82 19.10
C GLY A 59 11.21 -8.00 19.45
N ASP A 60 10.59 -8.32 20.59
CA ASP A 60 9.41 -7.64 21.15
C ASP A 60 9.74 -6.39 22.00
N THR A 61 11.02 -6.01 22.07
CA THR A 61 11.53 -5.01 23.00
C THR A 61 12.13 -3.82 22.25
N LEU A 62 11.52 -2.65 22.42
CA LEU A 62 11.98 -1.35 21.92
C LEU A 62 12.77 -0.62 23.02
N THR A 63 14.05 -0.35 22.77
CA THR A 63 14.87 0.52 23.62
C THR A 63 14.83 1.95 23.09
N VAL A 64 14.53 2.93 23.93
CA VAL A 64 14.51 4.36 23.59
C VAL A 64 15.46 5.11 24.51
N ASP A 65 16.47 5.77 23.94
CA ASP A 65 17.36 6.73 24.62
C ASP A 65 17.03 8.14 24.12
N PRO A 66 16.24 8.92 24.86
CA PRO A 66 15.81 10.25 24.43
C PRO A 66 16.95 11.23 24.14
N ARG A 67 18.14 11.04 24.74
CA ARG A 67 19.31 11.91 24.52
C ARG A 67 20.02 11.65 23.19
N ARG A 68 19.76 10.49 22.58
CA ARG A 68 20.33 10.08 21.29
C ARG A 68 19.34 10.25 20.14
N LEU A 69 18.12 10.72 20.42
CA LEU A 69 17.17 11.08 19.37
C LEU A 69 17.76 12.20 18.50
N ARG A 70 17.35 12.22 17.24
CA ARG A 70 17.80 13.27 16.32
C ARG A 70 17.42 14.67 16.82
N ALA A 71 18.16 15.68 16.37
CA ALA A 71 17.78 17.07 16.59
C ALA A 71 16.35 17.35 16.09
N GLY A 72 15.57 18.07 16.89
CA GLY A 72 14.17 18.39 16.60
C GLY A 72 13.18 17.25 16.86
N ALA A 73 13.60 16.07 17.34
CA ALA A 73 12.67 15.06 17.81
C ALA A 73 12.02 15.50 19.14
N ALA A 74 10.70 15.42 19.19
CA ALA A 74 9.90 15.77 20.35
C ALA A 74 9.07 14.60 20.89
N ARG A 75 8.89 13.54 20.10
CA ARG A 75 8.05 12.40 20.48
C ARG A 75 8.50 11.09 19.83
N VAL A 76 8.28 9.98 20.54
CA VAL A 76 8.41 8.61 20.05
C VAL A 76 7.09 7.88 20.31
N THR A 77 6.32 7.59 19.28
CA THR A 77 5.01 6.91 19.39
C THR A 77 5.21 5.41 19.19
N VAL A 78 4.75 4.59 20.14
CA VAL A 78 4.81 3.12 20.09
C VAL A 78 3.51 2.57 19.53
N VAL A 79 3.64 1.73 18.51
CA VAL A 79 2.55 1.18 17.71
C VAL A 79 2.62 -0.34 17.77
N VAL A 80 1.48 -1.00 17.81
CA VAL A 80 1.39 -2.45 17.65
C VAL A 80 0.40 -2.86 16.56
N SER A 81 0.76 -3.90 15.86
CA SER A 81 -0.06 -4.61 14.88
C SER A 81 -0.04 -6.12 15.17
N PRO A 82 -0.95 -6.91 14.62
CA PRO A 82 -0.81 -8.37 14.59
C PRO A 82 0.53 -8.78 13.96
N ALA A 83 1.22 -9.75 14.56
CA ALA A 83 2.44 -10.33 13.95
C ALA A 83 2.12 -11.21 12.74
N ASP A 84 0.90 -11.78 12.71
CA ASP A 84 0.32 -12.40 11.52
C ASP A 84 -0.70 -11.42 10.90
N PRO A 85 -0.41 -10.82 9.73
CA PRO A 85 -1.30 -9.89 9.06
C PRO A 85 -2.67 -10.49 8.70
N ALA A 86 -2.79 -11.82 8.64
CA ALA A 86 -4.06 -12.51 8.38
C ALA A 86 -4.96 -12.62 9.62
N THR A 87 -4.45 -12.24 10.80
CA THR A 87 -5.19 -12.33 12.07
C THR A 87 -5.67 -10.95 12.51
N ASP A 88 -6.98 -10.79 12.69
CA ASP A 88 -7.58 -9.56 13.23
C ASP A 88 -7.02 -9.22 14.61
N LEU A 89 -6.59 -7.96 14.82
CA LEU A 89 -6.08 -7.49 16.11
C LEU A 89 -7.09 -7.68 17.25
N GLY A 90 -8.39 -7.55 16.97
CA GLY A 90 -9.46 -7.79 17.95
C GLY A 90 -9.64 -9.26 18.38
N ARG A 91 -9.08 -10.22 17.64
CA ARG A 91 -9.08 -11.66 17.98
C ARG A 91 -7.86 -12.08 18.80
N LEU A 92 -6.83 -11.24 18.84
CA LEU A 92 -5.64 -11.48 19.64
C LEU A 92 -5.90 -11.16 21.13
N PRO A 93 -5.03 -11.64 22.04
CA PRO A 93 -5.01 -11.15 23.41
C PRO A 93 -4.93 -9.61 23.46
N VAL A 94 -5.31 -8.98 24.57
CA VAL A 94 -5.12 -7.53 24.70
C VAL A 94 -3.61 -7.27 24.87
N PRO A 95 -2.98 -6.40 24.05
CA PRO A 95 -1.55 -6.15 24.16
C PRO A 95 -1.23 -5.48 25.49
N VAL A 96 -0.23 -5.98 26.20
CA VAL A 96 0.22 -5.39 27.48
C VAL A 96 1.56 -4.73 27.24
N LEU A 97 1.62 -3.41 27.50
CA LEU A 97 2.84 -2.63 27.42
C LEU A 97 3.52 -2.59 28.79
N GLU A 98 4.80 -2.95 28.83
CA GLU A 98 5.65 -2.86 30.01
C GLU A 98 6.84 -1.94 29.74
N ILE A 99 7.09 -0.99 30.64
CA ILE A 99 8.25 -0.09 30.56
C ILE A 99 9.19 -0.33 31.73
N SER A 100 10.47 -0.46 31.45
CA SER A 100 11.53 -0.61 32.46
C SER A 100 12.79 0.19 32.13
N ARG A 101 13.71 0.31 33.09
CA ARG A 101 15.05 0.84 32.80
C ARG A 101 15.87 -0.23 32.07
N VAL A 102 16.84 0.20 31.26
CA VAL A 102 17.84 -0.72 30.71
C VAL A 102 18.60 -1.40 31.85
N GLY A 103 18.64 -2.73 31.84
CA GLY A 103 19.21 -3.54 32.94
C GLY A 103 18.20 -3.97 34.02
N GLY A 104 16.92 -3.60 33.89
CA GLY A 104 15.85 -4.03 34.79
C GLY A 104 15.29 -2.91 35.66
N GLY A 105 14.22 -3.20 36.41
CA GLY A 105 13.50 -2.23 37.23
C GLY A 105 12.32 -1.60 36.50
N ALA A 106 11.15 -2.20 36.72
CA ALA A 106 9.92 -1.82 36.05
C ALA A 106 9.40 -0.44 36.50
N LEU A 107 9.14 0.41 35.51
CA LEU A 107 8.65 1.77 35.65
C LEU A 107 7.12 1.80 35.57
N ALA A 108 6.55 1.28 34.49
CA ALA A 108 5.12 1.35 34.23
C ALA A 108 4.61 0.11 33.50
N ARG A 109 3.30 -0.13 33.62
CA ARG A 109 2.56 -1.12 32.85
C ARG A 109 1.27 -0.48 32.37
N PHE A 110 0.84 -0.80 31.15
CA PHE A 110 -0.38 -0.30 30.56
C PHE A 110 -1.11 -1.41 29.80
N THR A 111 -2.39 -1.58 30.10
CA THR A 111 -3.30 -2.45 29.35
C THR A 111 -4.37 -1.55 28.69
N PRO A 112 -4.37 -1.42 27.35
CA PRO A 112 -5.36 -0.61 26.64
C PRO A 112 -6.74 -1.29 26.65
N PRO A 113 -7.82 -0.55 26.32
CA PRO A 113 -9.11 -1.17 26.01
C PRO A 113 -8.97 -2.20 24.87
N ARG A 114 -9.82 -3.24 24.88
CA ARG A 114 -9.80 -4.27 23.83
C ARG A 114 -10.08 -3.64 22.46
N PRO A 115 -9.19 -3.83 21.47
CA PRO A 115 -9.44 -3.43 20.08
C PRO A 115 -10.68 -4.15 19.54
N ARG A 116 -11.51 -3.44 18.77
CA ARG A 116 -12.70 -4.02 18.14
C ARG A 116 -12.49 -4.13 16.64
N GLN A 117 -12.44 -3.01 15.95
CA GLN A 117 -12.40 -2.93 14.48
C GLN A 117 -11.06 -2.41 13.96
N GLU A 118 -10.16 -2.06 14.88
CA GLU A 118 -8.89 -1.42 14.56
C GLU A 118 -7.84 -2.48 14.20
N THR A 119 -7.02 -2.16 13.20
CA THR A 119 -6.02 -3.06 12.63
C THR A 119 -4.64 -2.80 13.22
N VAL A 120 -4.41 -1.61 13.77
CA VAL A 120 -3.22 -1.24 14.57
C VAL A 120 -3.63 -0.38 15.78
N LEU A 121 -2.77 -0.34 16.80
CA LEU A 121 -3.02 0.36 18.04
C LEU A 121 -1.80 1.21 18.46
N LEU A 122 -2.04 2.49 18.77
CA LEU A 122 -1.05 3.36 19.41
C LEU A 122 -1.14 3.10 20.91
N LEU A 123 -0.12 2.45 21.46
CA LEU A 123 -0.11 2.06 22.87
C LEU A 123 0.32 3.21 23.76
N ALA A 124 1.39 3.91 23.41
CA ALA A 124 1.95 4.97 24.21
C ALA A 124 2.79 5.92 23.38
N GLU A 125 3.02 7.13 23.90
CA GLU A 125 3.99 8.07 23.36
C GLU A 125 4.99 8.47 24.45
N ILE A 126 6.28 8.50 24.09
CA ILE A 126 7.33 9.11 24.89
C ILE A 126 7.54 10.51 24.31
N TYR A 127 7.25 11.56 25.05
CA TYR A 127 7.24 12.94 24.55
C TYR A 127 8.01 13.89 25.45
N ARG A 128 8.61 14.91 24.84
CA ARG A 128 9.34 15.96 25.54
C ARG A 128 8.34 16.92 26.19
N ARG A 129 8.59 17.28 27.45
CA ARG A 129 7.82 18.29 28.17
C ARG A 129 8.74 19.07 29.10
N GLY A 130 9.03 20.32 28.76
CA GLY A 130 10.09 21.09 29.39
C GLY A 130 11.46 20.47 29.10
N ASP A 131 12.31 20.39 30.12
CA ASP A 131 13.66 19.82 30.01
C ASP A 131 13.70 18.29 30.14
N GLY A 132 12.56 17.65 30.42
CA GLY A 132 12.44 16.21 30.63
C GLY A 132 11.57 15.49 29.61
N TRP A 133 11.61 14.16 29.68
CA TRP A 133 10.76 13.28 28.88
C TRP A 133 9.70 12.61 29.75
N LYS A 134 8.52 12.44 29.18
CA LYS A 134 7.38 11.77 29.82
C LYS A 134 6.86 10.68 28.91
N LEU A 135 6.28 9.66 29.53
CA LEU A 135 5.43 8.70 28.88
C LEU A 135 3.97 9.15 29.00
N ARG A 136 3.17 8.93 27.96
CA ARG A 136 1.71 8.94 28.01
C ARG A 136 1.16 7.62 27.46
N ALA A 137 0.28 6.98 28.21
CA ALA A 137 -0.51 5.86 27.71
C ALA A 137 -1.64 6.38 26.81
N LEU A 138 -1.81 5.79 25.64
CA LEU A 138 -2.82 6.21 24.65
C LEU A 138 -3.94 5.18 24.57
N GLY A 139 -3.67 4.00 23.99
CA GLY A 139 -4.67 2.96 23.76
C GLY A 139 -5.67 3.34 22.66
N GLN A 140 -5.20 4.06 21.63
CA GLN A 140 -6.02 4.54 20.52
C GLN A 140 -5.82 3.62 19.30
N GLY A 141 -6.91 3.06 18.78
CA GLY A 141 -6.85 2.21 17.60
C GLY A 141 -6.99 3.02 16.30
N TYR A 142 -6.42 2.48 15.23
CA TYR A 142 -6.51 3.00 13.86
C TYR A 142 -7.11 1.93 12.97
N ALA A 143 -8.15 2.29 12.23
CA ALA A 143 -8.82 1.39 11.30
C ALA A 143 -8.01 1.20 10.00
N ASP A 144 -7.32 2.25 9.55
CA ASP A 144 -6.61 2.30 8.27
C ASP A 144 -5.23 1.59 8.25
N GLY A 145 -4.93 0.79 9.27
CA GLY A 145 -3.71 -0.02 9.32
C GLY A 145 -2.42 0.77 9.58
N LEU A 146 -1.29 0.05 9.59
CA LEU A 146 0.03 0.65 9.77
C LEU A 146 0.37 1.63 8.63
N GLY A 147 -0.13 1.38 7.43
CA GLY A 147 0.04 2.26 6.28
C GLY A 147 -0.75 3.57 6.36
N GLY A 148 -1.99 3.54 6.87
CA GLY A 148 -2.76 4.76 7.16
C GLY A 148 -2.11 5.59 8.25
N LEU A 149 -1.65 4.90 9.31
CA LEU A 149 -0.88 5.50 10.38
C LEU A 149 0.41 6.18 9.88
N ALA A 150 1.20 5.46 9.08
CA ALA A 150 2.44 5.98 8.51
C ALA A 150 2.21 7.30 7.75
N ARG A 151 1.14 7.39 6.94
CA ARG A 151 0.76 8.63 6.22
C ARG A 151 0.38 9.78 7.15
N ASP A 152 -0.40 9.50 8.18
CA ASP A 152 -0.83 10.52 9.15
C ASP A 152 0.36 11.11 9.91
N PHE A 153 1.40 10.31 10.16
CA PHE A 153 2.66 10.74 10.77
C PHE A 153 3.71 11.22 9.75
N GLY A 154 3.42 11.22 8.44
CA GLY A 154 4.29 11.74 7.38
C GLY A 154 5.41 10.80 6.91
N VAL A 155 5.28 9.49 7.14
CA VAL A 155 6.19 8.43 6.67
C VAL A 155 5.80 8.03 5.26
N GLU A 156 6.78 7.93 4.35
CA GLU A 156 6.60 7.33 3.04
C GLU A 156 6.71 5.81 3.18
N VAL A 157 5.70 5.06 2.74
CA VAL A 157 5.66 3.60 2.91
C VAL A 157 6.23 2.93 1.68
N ALA A 158 7.37 2.27 1.85
CA ALA A 158 7.91 1.30 0.92
C ALA A 158 8.09 -0.04 1.64
N ASP A 159 7.28 -1.05 1.34
CA ASP A 159 7.51 -2.43 1.77
C ASP A 159 8.71 -3.12 1.03
N GLY A 160 9.37 -4.03 1.74
CA GLY A 160 10.33 -4.96 1.16
C GLY A 160 10.67 -5.96 2.23
N THR A 161 10.27 -7.22 2.06
CA THR A 161 10.54 -8.29 3.02
C THR A 161 12.02 -8.72 2.93
N PRO A 162 12.66 -9.21 4.02
CA PRO A 162 14.10 -9.38 4.14
C PRO A 162 14.61 -10.78 3.74
N ALA A 163 15.80 -10.83 3.12
CA ALA A 163 16.55 -12.06 2.89
C ALA A 163 17.43 -12.41 4.10
N THR A 164 17.30 -13.66 4.55
CA THR A 164 18.11 -14.34 5.56
C THR A 164 19.52 -14.64 5.04
N THR A 165 20.56 -14.11 5.69
CA THR A 165 21.94 -14.62 5.56
C THR A 165 22.40 -15.24 6.86
N ARG A 166 22.48 -16.58 6.89
CA ARG A 166 23.32 -17.30 7.86
C ARG A 166 24.76 -17.29 7.35
N THR A 167 25.63 -16.71 8.15
CA THR A 167 27.09 -16.82 8.07
C THR A 167 27.57 -18.22 8.50
N GLY A 168 28.49 -18.81 7.74
CA GLY A 168 29.27 -19.99 8.11
C GLY A 168 30.64 -19.92 7.44
N ALA A 169 31.69 -19.97 8.27
CA ALA A 169 33.06 -19.56 7.98
C ALA A 169 33.86 -20.50 7.05
N SER A 170 34.90 -19.93 6.44
CA SER A 170 35.92 -20.54 5.56
C SER A 170 37.10 -21.17 6.33
N VAL A 171 37.59 -22.33 5.88
CA VAL A 171 38.97 -22.84 6.09
C VAL A 171 39.37 -23.72 4.86
N PRO A 172 40.65 -23.84 4.42
CA PRO A 172 41.01 -24.00 2.99
C PRO A 172 41.77 -25.28 2.54
N TYR A 173 41.84 -25.46 1.19
CA TYR A 173 42.72 -26.30 0.29
C TYR A 173 42.54 -27.85 0.26
N PRO A 174 42.97 -28.60 -0.81
CA PRO A 174 43.58 -28.25 -2.11
C PRO A 174 42.91 -28.88 -3.39
N GLY A 175 43.26 -28.41 -4.61
CA GLY A 175 43.00 -29.11 -5.90
C GLY A 175 43.92 -30.33 -6.11
N PRO A 176 43.93 -31.09 -7.25
CA PRO A 176 43.58 -30.77 -8.66
C PRO A 176 42.61 -31.82 -9.30
N ALA A 177 42.13 -31.79 -10.57
CA ALA A 177 42.84 -31.96 -11.84
C ALA A 177 41.88 -31.80 -13.05
N ALA A 178 42.46 -31.68 -14.24
CA ALA A 178 41.85 -31.24 -15.50
C ALA A 178 41.20 -32.33 -16.38
N SER A 179 40.18 -31.88 -17.15
CA SER A 179 39.76 -32.32 -18.51
C SER A 179 39.14 -33.73 -18.70
N PRO A 180 38.36 -34.02 -19.79
CA PRO A 180 38.08 -33.22 -21.00
C PRO A 180 36.58 -33.12 -21.39
N THR A 181 36.25 -32.18 -22.30
CA THR A 181 35.05 -32.26 -23.17
C THR A 181 35.36 -33.24 -24.31
N PRO A 182 34.42 -34.12 -24.73
CA PRO A 182 33.73 -33.81 -25.99
C PRO A 182 32.31 -34.40 -26.18
N ALA A 183 31.69 -33.89 -27.25
CA ALA A 183 30.63 -34.45 -28.11
C ALA A 183 29.16 -34.16 -27.74
N ALA A 184 28.52 -33.42 -28.65
CA ALA A 184 27.09 -33.17 -28.71
C ALA A 184 26.31 -34.44 -29.10
N PRO A 185 25.18 -34.76 -28.44
CA PRO A 185 24.25 -35.78 -28.89
C PRO A 185 23.25 -35.23 -29.95
N PRO A 186 22.68 -36.10 -30.81
CA PRO A 186 21.89 -35.71 -31.97
C PRO A 186 20.48 -35.24 -31.60
N ALA A 187 19.87 -34.47 -32.50
CA ALA A 187 18.50 -33.98 -32.37
C ALA A 187 17.48 -35.15 -32.25
N PRO A 188 16.56 -35.12 -31.27
CA PRO A 188 15.48 -36.09 -31.22
C PRO A 188 14.37 -35.74 -32.23
N TRP A 189 13.96 -36.76 -32.96
CA TRP A 189 12.72 -36.87 -33.73
C TRP A 189 11.51 -36.37 -32.93
N ALA A 190 10.72 -35.46 -33.53
CA ALA A 190 9.45 -34.99 -32.97
C ALA A 190 8.30 -35.93 -33.39
N PRO A 191 7.54 -36.54 -32.46
CA PRO A 191 6.30 -37.23 -32.79
C PRO A 191 5.20 -36.22 -33.18
N PRO A 192 4.21 -36.59 -34.01
CA PRO A 192 3.12 -35.69 -34.37
C PRO A 192 2.26 -35.36 -33.15
N ALA A 193 1.87 -34.09 -33.04
CA ALA A 193 1.08 -33.55 -31.94
C ALA A 193 -0.27 -34.28 -31.78
N PRO A 194 -0.75 -34.52 -30.54
CA PRO A 194 -2.12 -34.98 -30.33
C PRO A 194 -3.11 -33.90 -30.82
N PRO A 195 -4.32 -34.27 -31.28
CA PRO A 195 -5.30 -33.30 -31.70
C PRO A 195 -5.64 -32.36 -30.53
N GLY A 196 -5.50 -31.06 -30.77
CA GLY A 196 -5.84 -30.04 -29.79
C GLY A 196 -7.31 -30.13 -29.35
N PRO A 197 -7.65 -29.67 -28.14
CA PRO A 197 -9.04 -29.60 -27.71
C PRO A 197 -9.85 -28.75 -28.72
N PRO A 198 -11.12 -29.08 -28.97
CA PRO A 198 -11.92 -28.38 -29.96
C PRO A 198 -11.99 -26.90 -29.59
N ALA A 199 -11.75 -26.04 -30.59
CA ALA A 199 -11.90 -24.60 -30.46
C ALA A 199 -13.29 -24.28 -29.89
N PRO A 200 -13.41 -23.39 -28.90
CA PRO A 200 -14.71 -22.98 -28.39
C PRO A 200 -15.49 -22.38 -29.56
N ARG A 201 -16.69 -22.92 -29.82
CA ARG A 201 -17.63 -22.31 -30.77
C ARG A 201 -17.86 -20.87 -30.35
N LEU A 202 -17.51 -19.93 -31.21
CA LEU A 202 -17.95 -18.55 -31.11
C LEU A 202 -19.48 -18.57 -31.20
N ALA A 203 -20.13 -18.39 -30.06
CA ALA A 203 -21.55 -18.05 -30.03
C ALA A 203 -21.75 -16.71 -30.75
N PRO A 204 -22.87 -16.50 -31.46
CA PRO A 204 -23.15 -15.23 -32.10
C PRO A 204 -23.09 -14.12 -31.06
N THR A 205 -22.34 -13.05 -31.37
CA THR A 205 -22.25 -11.85 -30.56
C THR A 205 -23.65 -11.28 -30.33
N SER A 206 -24.17 -11.47 -29.12
CA SER A 206 -25.35 -10.74 -28.64
C SER A 206 -25.07 -9.24 -28.70
N PRO A 207 -26.04 -8.40 -29.10
CA PRO A 207 -25.88 -6.96 -29.01
C PRO A 207 -25.65 -6.55 -27.56
N SER A 208 -24.83 -5.51 -27.35
CA SER A 208 -24.60 -4.91 -26.03
C SER A 208 -25.96 -4.70 -25.32
N PRO A 209 -26.17 -5.20 -24.09
CA PRO A 209 -27.47 -5.09 -23.45
C PRO A 209 -27.76 -3.61 -23.18
N ALA A 210 -28.96 -3.17 -23.58
CA ALA A 210 -29.47 -1.86 -23.15
C ALA A 210 -29.39 -1.77 -21.62
N LEU A 211 -28.90 -0.63 -21.12
CA LEU A 211 -28.85 -0.36 -19.69
C LEU A 211 -30.27 -0.41 -19.11
N SER A 212 -30.41 -0.84 -17.84
CA SER A 212 -31.72 -0.82 -17.19
C SER A 212 -32.21 0.63 -17.06
N PRO A 213 -33.52 0.92 -17.24
CA PRO A 213 -34.08 2.28 -17.16
C PRO A 213 -33.70 3.07 -15.89
N ASP A 214 -33.46 2.37 -14.79
CA ASP A 214 -33.02 2.95 -13.51
C ASP A 214 -31.60 3.52 -13.56
N LEU A 215 -30.71 2.95 -14.37
CA LEU A 215 -29.33 3.44 -14.54
C LEU A 215 -29.29 4.72 -15.38
N ASP A 216 -30.11 4.80 -16.43
CA ASP A 216 -30.22 6.02 -17.24
C ASP A 216 -30.83 7.16 -16.42
N THR A 217 -31.82 6.85 -15.58
CA THR A 217 -32.42 7.81 -14.64
C THR A 217 -31.39 8.31 -13.63
N PHE A 218 -30.62 7.40 -13.02
CA PHE A 218 -29.53 7.76 -12.11
C PHE A 218 -28.52 8.70 -12.77
N LEU A 219 -28.00 8.30 -13.95
CA LEU A 219 -26.97 9.05 -14.66
C LEU A 219 -27.45 10.47 -14.99
N THR A 220 -28.71 10.60 -15.43
CA THR A 220 -29.34 11.89 -15.73
C THR A 220 -29.41 12.78 -14.49
N LEU A 221 -29.85 12.24 -13.36
CA LEU A 221 -29.97 12.99 -12.10
C LEU A 221 -28.61 13.44 -11.56
N VAL A 222 -27.63 12.54 -11.57
CA VAL A 222 -26.27 12.82 -11.12
C VAL A 222 -25.63 13.90 -12.00
N ASN A 223 -25.71 13.78 -13.32
CA ASN A 223 -25.12 14.75 -14.24
C ASN A 223 -25.84 16.11 -14.20
N SER A 224 -27.14 16.12 -13.95
CA SER A 224 -27.89 17.37 -13.67
C SER A 224 -27.38 18.04 -12.38
N ALA A 225 -27.19 17.27 -11.30
CA ALA A 225 -26.65 17.79 -10.05
C ALA A 225 -25.21 18.30 -10.18
N ARG A 226 -24.36 17.59 -10.92
CA ARG A 226 -22.97 18.01 -11.22
C ARG A 226 -22.93 19.27 -12.09
N GLY A 227 -23.80 19.38 -13.10
CA GLY A 227 -23.90 20.56 -13.95
C GLY A 227 -24.26 21.84 -13.19
N LYS A 228 -25.12 21.75 -12.16
CA LYS A 228 -25.50 22.90 -11.30
C LYS A 228 -24.31 23.52 -10.55
N VAL A 229 -23.26 22.75 -10.30
CA VAL A 229 -22.04 23.21 -9.60
C VAL A 229 -20.83 23.36 -10.54
N GLY A 230 -21.04 23.21 -11.86
CA GLY A 230 -19.97 23.32 -12.86
C GLY A 230 -19.04 22.10 -12.96
N SER A 231 -19.39 20.97 -12.33
CA SER A 231 -18.59 19.74 -12.40
C SER A 231 -18.85 18.99 -13.70
N ARG A 232 -17.80 18.35 -14.24
CA ARG A 232 -17.87 17.55 -15.47
C ARG A 232 -18.85 16.37 -15.31
N PRO A 233 -19.62 16.00 -16.35
CA PRO A 233 -20.48 14.83 -16.28
C PRO A 233 -19.65 13.56 -16.10
N VAL A 234 -20.24 12.57 -15.43
CA VAL A 234 -19.70 11.20 -15.38
C VAL A 234 -20.34 10.34 -16.45
N ALA A 235 -19.63 9.30 -16.90
CA ALA A 235 -20.14 8.24 -17.76
C ALA A 235 -20.34 6.94 -16.95
N LEU A 236 -21.34 6.14 -17.31
CA LEU A 236 -21.48 4.80 -16.70
C LEU A 236 -20.44 3.84 -17.26
N ASP A 237 -19.73 3.13 -16.38
CA ASP A 237 -18.82 2.04 -16.76
C ASP A 237 -19.43 0.68 -16.35
N ALA A 238 -19.46 -0.26 -17.30
CA ALA A 238 -20.05 -1.57 -17.11
C ALA A 238 -19.29 -2.47 -16.12
N ARG A 239 -17.97 -2.27 -15.96
CA ARG A 239 -17.13 -3.00 -15.00
C ARG A 239 -17.39 -2.50 -13.58
N LEU A 240 -17.42 -1.19 -13.39
CA LEU A 240 -17.83 -0.57 -12.12
C LEU A 240 -19.26 -0.98 -11.74
N THR A 241 -20.19 -0.97 -12.69
CA THR A 241 -21.59 -1.39 -12.47
C THR A 241 -21.68 -2.86 -12.04
N ARG A 242 -20.84 -3.73 -12.61
CA ARG A 242 -20.76 -5.16 -12.22
C ARG A 242 -20.17 -5.33 -10.82
N ALA A 243 -19.12 -4.59 -10.48
CA ALA A 243 -18.53 -4.58 -9.15
C ALA A 243 -19.54 -4.08 -8.10
N ALA A 244 -20.26 -3.00 -8.40
CA ALA A 244 -21.32 -2.46 -7.56
C ALA A 244 -22.46 -3.48 -7.33
N ARG A 245 -22.88 -4.18 -8.39
CA ARG A 245 -23.93 -5.21 -8.32
C ARG A 245 -23.52 -6.40 -7.48
N ALA A 246 -22.31 -6.90 -7.66
CA ALA A 246 -21.78 -8.00 -6.85
C ALA A 246 -21.83 -7.63 -5.36
N HIS A 247 -21.42 -6.42 -5.01
CA HIS A 247 -21.41 -5.94 -3.62
C HIS A 247 -22.83 -5.73 -3.06
N ALA A 248 -23.73 -5.14 -3.85
CA ALA A 248 -25.12 -4.95 -3.46
C ALA A 248 -25.84 -6.30 -3.19
N CYS A 249 -25.59 -7.32 -4.02
CA CYS A 249 -26.07 -8.69 -3.80
C CYS A 249 -25.54 -9.28 -2.48
N ALA A 250 -24.26 -9.03 -2.17
CA ALA A 250 -23.61 -9.53 -0.97
C ALA A 250 -24.21 -8.89 0.30
N MET A 251 -24.41 -7.57 0.29
CA MET A 251 -25.06 -6.84 1.38
C MET A 251 -26.52 -7.27 1.58
N ALA A 252 -27.29 -7.44 0.50
CA ALA A 252 -28.67 -7.93 0.57
C ALA A 252 -28.75 -9.35 1.15
N SER A 253 -27.82 -10.24 0.76
CA SER A 253 -27.73 -11.59 1.31
C SER A 253 -27.38 -11.61 2.80
N ALA A 254 -26.49 -10.69 3.23
CA ALA A 254 -26.08 -10.55 4.62
C ALA A 254 -27.08 -9.77 5.50
N GLY A 255 -28.00 -9.01 4.89
CA GLY A 255 -28.96 -8.16 5.59
C GLY A 255 -28.32 -6.99 6.35
N ARG A 256 -27.16 -6.50 5.91
CA ARG A 256 -26.45 -5.39 6.56
C ARG A 256 -25.57 -4.62 5.55
N LEU A 257 -25.35 -3.34 5.83
CA LEU A 257 -24.32 -2.56 5.13
C LEU A 257 -22.92 -3.03 5.57
N GLY A 258 -21.99 -3.08 4.62
CA GLY A 258 -20.59 -3.42 4.89
C GLY A 258 -19.69 -2.90 3.78
N VAL A 259 -18.57 -2.27 4.15
CA VAL A 259 -17.56 -1.76 3.20
C VAL A 259 -16.83 -2.92 2.51
N GLU A 260 -16.68 -4.03 3.21
CA GLU A 260 -16.16 -5.30 2.70
C GLU A 260 -17.29 -6.28 2.40
N GLY A 261 -17.09 -7.13 1.40
CA GLY A 261 -17.98 -8.25 1.12
C GLY A 261 -17.92 -9.31 2.24
N PRO A 262 -18.85 -10.29 2.28
CA PRO A 262 -18.84 -11.40 3.23
C PRO A 262 -17.55 -12.24 3.20
N ASP A 263 -16.82 -12.14 2.09
CA ASP A 263 -15.52 -12.75 1.78
C ASP A 263 -14.32 -11.89 2.23
N GLY A 264 -14.54 -10.74 2.88
CA GLY A 264 -13.47 -9.82 3.30
C GLY A 264 -12.86 -9.01 2.15
N VAL A 265 -13.47 -9.03 0.96
CA VAL A 265 -12.95 -8.35 -0.22
C VAL A 265 -13.29 -6.87 -0.16
N SER A 266 -12.27 -6.02 -0.17
CA SER A 266 -12.38 -4.56 -0.15
C SER A 266 -12.87 -3.98 -1.49
N VAL A 267 -13.38 -2.74 -1.49
CA VAL A 267 -13.80 -2.04 -2.73
C VAL A 267 -12.70 -2.01 -3.79
N PHE A 268 -11.44 -1.86 -3.38
CA PHE A 268 -10.29 -1.82 -4.27
C PHE A 268 -10.12 -3.15 -5.01
N GLN A 269 -10.21 -4.27 -4.28
CA GLN A 269 -10.12 -5.60 -4.86
C GLN A 269 -11.32 -5.90 -5.76
N ARG A 270 -12.53 -5.49 -5.37
CA ARG A 270 -13.75 -5.66 -6.20
C ARG A 270 -13.63 -4.93 -7.55
N VAL A 271 -13.15 -3.68 -7.53
CA VAL A 271 -12.98 -2.86 -8.74
C VAL A 271 -11.86 -3.40 -9.62
N THR A 272 -10.72 -3.77 -9.05
CA THR A 272 -9.62 -4.38 -9.80
C THR A 272 -10.02 -5.73 -10.42
N ALA A 273 -10.73 -6.58 -9.68
CA ALA A 273 -11.23 -7.87 -10.18
C ALA A 273 -12.24 -7.71 -11.33
N SER A 274 -12.91 -6.56 -11.45
CA SER A 274 -13.78 -6.24 -12.59
C SER A 274 -13.00 -5.84 -13.85
N GLY A 275 -11.67 -5.70 -13.77
CA GLY A 275 -10.81 -5.23 -14.85
C GLY A 275 -10.84 -3.71 -15.03
N TYR A 276 -11.22 -2.95 -14.00
CA TYR A 276 -11.22 -1.49 -14.02
C TYR A 276 -9.97 -0.97 -13.28
N THR A 277 -9.09 -0.27 -14.01
CA THR A 277 -7.90 0.37 -13.46
C THR A 277 -8.19 1.85 -13.22
N TYR A 278 -7.92 2.34 -12.02
CA TYR A 278 -8.29 3.69 -11.59
C TYR A 278 -7.11 4.43 -10.99
N VAL A 279 -7.16 5.76 -11.06
CA VAL A 279 -6.28 6.63 -10.26
C VAL A 279 -6.90 6.92 -8.90
N THR A 280 -8.23 7.00 -8.85
CA THR A 280 -8.98 7.16 -7.61
C THR A 280 -10.33 6.51 -7.74
N VAL A 281 -10.83 5.97 -6.63
CA VAL A 281 -12.16 5.39 -6.51
C VAL A 281 -12.80 5.87 -5.21
N GLY A 282 -14.09 6.19 -5.27
CA GLY A 282 -14.94 6.48 -4.13
C GLY A 282 -16.14 5.54 -4.11
N GLU A 283 -16.69 5.28 -2.93
CA GLU A 283 -17.83 4.37 -2.73
C GLU A 283 -18.88 5.02 -1.84
N HIS A 284 -20.16 4.86 -2.21
CA HIS A 284 -21.30 5.11 -1.34
C HIS A 284 -22.10 3.83 -1.14
N LEU A 285 -22.32 3.48 0.12
CA LEU A 285 -23.14 2.35 0.55
C LEU A 285 -24.32 2.87 1.34
N VAL A 286 -25.53 2.57 0.89
CA VAL A 286 -26.75 3.10 1.49
C VAL A 286 -27.81 2.01 1.52
N SER A 287 -28.54 1.91 2.62
CA SER A 287 -29.75 1.11 2.72
C SER A 287 -30.95 2.06 2.87
N GLY A 288 -32.06 1.76 2.20
CA GLY A 288 -33.32 2.49 2.38
C GLY A 288 -33.89 3.17 1.14
N PRO A 289 -33.12 3.93 0.33
CA PRO A 289 -33.64 4.52 -0.90
C PRO A 289 -34.28 3.45 -1.78
N ARG A 290 -35.45 3.73 -2.34
CA ARG A 290 -36.22 2.72 -3.11
C ARG A 290 -35.96 2.80 -4.60
N ASN A 291 -35.43 3.94 -5.04
CA ASN A 291 -35.24 4.26 -6.44
C ASN A 291 -34.08 5.27 -6.62
N PRO A 292 -33.58 5.47 -7.85
CA PRO A 292 -32.48 6.40 -8.11
C PRO A 292 -32.72 7.85 -7.66
N PRO A 293 -33.93 8.45 -7.84
CA PRO A 293 -34.24 9.78 -7.28
C PRO A 293 -33.99 9.89 -5.77
N GLU A 294 -34.50 8.95 -4.98
CA GLU A 294 -34.31 8.95 -3.52
C GLU A 294 -32.83 8.77 -3.14
N PHE A 295 -32.09 7.95 -3.88
CA PHE A 295 -30.65 7.76 -3.66
C PHE A 295 -29.86 9.05 -3.92
N VAL A 296 -30.14 9.72 -5.05
CA VAL A 296 -29.46 10.98 -5.40
C VAL A 296 -29.83 12.08 -4.39
N GLU A 297 -31.09 12.16 -3.96
CA GLU A 297 -31.49 13.09 -2.90
C GLU A 297 -30.71 12.82 -1.60
N TYR A 298 -30.60 11.56 -1.18
CA TYR A 298 -29.78 11.18 -0.02
C TYR A 298 -28.33 11.66 -0.16
N CYS A 299 -27.72 11.44 -1.34
CA CYS A 299 -26.35 11.90 -1.59
C CYS A 299 -26.24 13.43 -1.49
N LEU A 300 -27.22 14.18 -1.99
CA LEU A 300 -27.20 15.65 -1.95
C LEU A 300 -27.52 16.24 -0.56
N ARG A 301 -28.21 15.50 0.32
CA ARG A 301 -28.51 15.94 1.69
C ARG A 301 -27.39 15.67 2.67
N THR A 302 -26.48 14.74 2.36
CA THR A 302 -25.42 14.29 3.27
C THR A 302 -24.08 14.87 2.82
N GLU A 303 -23.37 15.56 3.73
CA GLU A 303 -22.16 16.34 3.41
C GLU A 303 -21.10 15.53 2.64
N GLN A 304 -20.70 14.37 3.18
CA GLN A 304 -19.64 13.56 2.61
C GLN A 304 -20.04 12.94 1.24
N PRO A 305 -21.21 12.30 1.10
CA PRO A 305 -21.70 11.87 -0.22
C PRO A 305 -21.87 12.99 -1.25
N ARG A 306 -22.29 14.18 -0.82
CA ARG A 306 -22.43 15.35 -1.70
C ARG A 306 -21.09 15.81 -2.25
N ARG A 307 -20.04 15.80 -1.44
CA ARG A 307 -18.67 16.14 -1.87
C ARG A 307 -18.20 15.18 -2.97
N THR A 308 -18.28 13.87 -2.74
CA THR A 308 -17.89 12.84 -3.72
C THR A 308 -18.71 12.96 -5.01
N LEU A 309 -20.04 13.13 -4.91
CA LEU A 309 -20.92 13.25 -6.08
C LEU A 309 -20.56 14.47 -6.94
N HIS A 310 -20.12 15.57 -6.34
CA HIS A 310 -19.71 16.78 -7.05
C HIS A 310 -18.23 16.83 -7.43
N ASP A 311 -17.40 15.90 -6.95
CA ASP A 311 -15.96 15.99 -7.18
C ASP A 311 -15.64 15.87 -8.67
N PRO A 312 -14.99 16.89 -9.28
CA PRO A 312 -14.63 16.88 -10.69
C PRO A 312 -13.56 15.84 -11.03
N VAL A 313 -12.89 15.23 -10.04
CA VAL A 313 -11.91 14.16 -10.27
C VAL A 313 -12.55 12.91 -10.87
N PHE A 314 -13.80 12.60 -10.50
CA PHE A 314 -14.49 11.42 -11.02
C PHE A 314 -15.08 11.70 -12.41
N THR A 315 -14.79 10.79 -13.35
CA THR A 315 -15.30 10.83 -14.72
C THR A 315 -16.19 9.64 -15.04
N ASP A 316 -16.11 8.58 -14.24
CA ASP A 316 -16.82 7.33 -14.45
C ASP A 316 -17.62 6.99 -13.19
N ALA A 317 -18.75 6.32 -13.37
CA ALA A 317 -19.59 5.84 -12.29
C ALA A 317 -20.09 4.41 -12.56
N GLY A 318 -20.34 3.66 -11.49
CA GLY A 318 -21.07 2.39 -11.53
C GLY A 318 -22.08 2.38 -10.41
N LEU A 319 -23.30 1.92 -10.70
CA LEU A 319 -24.37 1.87 -9.71
C LEU A 319 -25.04 0.52 -9.77
N ALA A 320 -25.38 -0.03 -8.61
CA ALA A 320 -26.35 -1.10 -8.53
C ALA A 320 -27.10 -1.04 -7.21
N TYR A 321 -28.30 -1.58 -7.22
CA TYR A 321 -29.04 -1.85 -6.00
C TYR A 321 -29.72 -3.20 -6.08
N VAL A 322 -29.93 -3.79 -4.92
CA VAL A 322 -30.62 -5.07 -4.77
C VAL A 322 -31.59 -4.94 -3.61
N SER A 323 -32.86 -5.20 -3.88
CA SER A 323 -33.88 -5.36 -2.85
C SER A 323 -33.85 -6.80 -2.35
N GLY A 324 -33.61 -7.03 -1.06
CA GLY A 324 -33.56 -8.39 -0.53
C GLY A 324 -33.02 -8.51 0.89
N GLY A 325 -33.67 -9.36 1.69
CA GLY A 325 -33.35 -9.66 3.08
C GLY A 325 -34.62 -9.81 3.95
N ARG A 326 -34.49 -10.34 5.18
CA ARG A 326 -35.62 -10.50 6.13
C ARG A 326 -36.30 -9.17 6.52
N SER A 327 -35.66 -8.02 6.25
CA SER A 327 -36.16 -6.67 6.53
C SER A 327 -36.91 -6.01 5.36
N GLY A 328 -36.77 -6.50 4.12
CA GLY A 328 -37.35 -5.86 2.94
C GLY A 328 -36.61 -4.61 2.43
N ASP A 329 -35.43 -4.31 2.98
CA ASP A 329 -34.65 -3.14 2.60
C ASP A 329 -34.00 -3.25 1.20
N THR A 330 -33.68 -2.10 0.63
CA THR A 330 -32.92 -1.98 -0.63
C THR A 330 -31.51 -1.50 -0.36
N TYR A 331 -30.53 -2.29 -0.81
CA TYR A 331 -29.11 -2.06 -0.60
C TYR A 331 -28.48 -1.48 -1.86
N TRP A 332 -27.87 -0.30 -1.75
CA TRP A 332 -27.23 0.44 -2.84
C TRP A 332 -25.71 0.39 -2.71
N THR A 333 -25.06 0.22 -3.87
CA THR A 333 -23.64 0.46 -4.06
C THR A 333 -23.48 1.44 -5.22
N ALA A 334 -22.87 2.59 -4.97
CA ALA A 334 -22.42 3.52 -6.02
C ALA A 334 -20.91 3.66 -5.96
N LEU A 335 -20.25 3.43 -7.09
CA LEU A 335 -18.82 3.57 -7.29
C LEU A 335 -18.56 4.78 -8.18
N TRP A 336 -17.60 5.60 -7.79
CA TRP A 336 -17.15 6.78 -8.53
C TRP A 336 -15.68 6.58 -8.84
N ALA A 337 -15.25 6.73 -10.08
CA ALA A 337 -13.85 6.51 -10.41
C ALA A 337 -13.33 7.49 -11.44
N ARG A 338 -12.01 7.67 -11.41
CA ARG A 338 -11.25 8.23 -12.52
C ARG A 338 -10.41 7.10 -13.13
N PRO A 339 -10.61 6.75 -14.41
CA PRO A 339 -9.85 5.69 -15.03
C PRO A 339 -8.37 6.10 -15.11
N LEU A 340 -7.48 5.15 -14.90
CA LEU A 340 -6.09 5.30 -15.29
C LEU A 340 -5.99 4.96 -16.78
N THR A 341 -5.85 5.98 -17.63
CA THR A 341 -5.72 5.77 -19.07
C THR A 341 -4.28 5.41 -19.45
N THR A 342 -4.11 4.74 -20.59
CA THR A 342 -2.76 4.46 -21.14
C THR A 342 -1.97 5.74 -21.41
N ALA A 343 -2.66 6.83 -21.78
CA ALA A 343 -2.03 8.13 -21.98
C ALA A 343 -1.57 8.78 -20.66
N ASP A 344 -2.34 8.64 -19.59
CA ASP A 344 -1.94 9.11 -18.25
C ASP A 344 -0.76 8.31 -17.71
N LEU A 345 -0.76 6.99 -17.94
CA LEU A 345 0.36 6.11 -17.60
C LEU A 345 1.64 6.54 -18.31
N ALA A 346 1.59 6.69 -19.64
CA ALA A 346 2.74 7.11 -20.45
C ALA A 346 3.28 8.47 -19.98
N ARG A 347 2.40 9.45 -19.75
CA ARG A 347 2.79 10.79 -19.28
C ARG A 347 3.48 10.74 -17.92
N ALA A 348 2.93 9.97 -16.98
CA ALA A 348 3.49 9.82 -15.64
C ALA A 348 4.87 9.16 -15.68
N VAL A 349 5.03 8.10 -16.47
CA VAL A 349 6.30 7.40 -16.69
C VAL A 349 7.35 8.31 -17.31
N ASP A 350 7.00 9.04 -18.37
CA ASP A 350 7.90 9.98 -19.03
C ASP A 350 8.34 11.12 -18.09
N GLU A 351 7.41 11.64 -17.29
CA GLU A 351 7.70 12.68 -16.31
C GLU A 351 8.66 12.20 -15.22
N VAL A 352 8.52 10.96 -14.73
CA VAL A 352 9.48 10.36 -13.79
C VAL A 352 10.88 10.29 -14.41
N VAL A 353 11.00 9.87 -15.67
CA VAL A 353 12.29 9.82 -16.37
C VAL A 353 12.91 11.21 -16.48
N VAL A 354 12.12 12.22 -16.87
CA VAL A 354 12.57 13.62 -16.98
C VAL A 354 13.06 14.15 -15.62
N LEU A 355 12.27 13.95 -14.56
CA LEU A 355 12.60 14.43 -13.22
C LEU A 355 13.84 13.71 -12.65
N THR A 356 13.94 12.40 -12.87
CA THR A 356 15.12 11.62 -12.46
C THR A 356 16.38 12.11 -13.17
N ASN A 357 16.29 12.37 -14.47
CA ASN A 357 17.40 12.91 -15.25
C ASN A 357 17.77 14.33 -14.81
N ARG A 358 16.81 15.16 -14.39
CA ARG A 358 17.09 16.48 -13.80
C ARG A 358 17.94 16.36 -12.53
N GLN A 359 17.65 15.39 -11.66
CA GLN A 359 18.46 15.14 -10.46
C GLN A 359 19.90 14.77 -10.83
N ARG A 360 20.07 13.86 -11.80
CA ARG A 360 21.39 13.42 -12.27
C ARG A 360 22.20 14.55 -12.91
N THR A 361 21.59 15.31 -13.81
CA THR A 361 22.27 16.44 -14.47
C THR A 361 22.63 17.53 -13.46
N GLY A 362 21.79 17.73 -12.44
CA GLY A 362 22.08 18.65 -11.34
C GLY A 362 23.32 18.27 -10.52
N THR A 363 23.72 16.99 -10.52
CA THR A 363 24.94 16.48 -9.87
C THR A 363 26.07 16.20 -10.86
N GLY A 364 25.98 16.69 -12.10
CA GLY A 364 27.00 16.48 -13.14
C GLY A 364 27.07 15.08 -13.74
N LEU A 365 26.05 14.23 -13.51
CA LEU A 365 25.95 12.91 -14.12
C LEU A 365 25.22 12.98 -15.47
N PRO A 366 25.57 12.11 -16.43
CA PRO A 366 24.83 12.03 -17.68
C PRO A 366 23.39 11.54 -17.43
N PRO A 367 22.43 12.03 -18.25
CA PRO A 367 21.06 11.53 -18.20
C PRO A 367 21.01 10.05 -18.59
N LEU A 368 20.08 9.32 -17.98
CA LEU A 368 19.76 7.93 -18.29
C LEU A 368 18.95 7.88 -19.59
N ALA A 369 19.31 6.94 -20.47
CA ALA A 369 18.53 6.63 -21.66
C ALA A 369 17.35 5.69 -21.33
N ALA A 370 16.17 5.97 -21.87
CA ALA A 370 15.03 5.07 -21.70
C ALA A 370 15.31 3.71 -22.36
N ASP A 371 15.06 2.62 -21.63
CA ASP A 371 15.25 1.25 -22.09
C ASP A 371 13.90 0.51 -22.11
N PRO A 372 13.41 0.08 -23.30
CA PRO A 372 12.09 -0.53 -23.42
C PRO A 372 12.00 -1.90 -22.73
N HIS A 373 13.11 -2.63 -22.55
CA HIS A 373 13.10 -3.90 -21.83
C HIS A 373 12.93 -3.67 -20.33
N LEU A 374 13.65 -2.68 -19.77
CA LEU A 374 13.48 -2.27 -18.37
C LEU A 374 12.09 -1.69 -18.11
N ALA A 375 11.56 -0.88 -19.04
CA ALA A 375 10.22 -0.31 -18.90
C ALA A 375 9.14 -1.40 -18.87
N ARG A 376 9.23 -2.42 -19.72
CA ARG A 376 8.31 -3.57 -19.68
C ARG A 376 8.39 -4.33 -18.36
N ALA A 377 9.60 -4.59 -17.86
CA ALA A 377 9.78 -5.27 -16.57
C ALA A 377 9.19 -4.46 -15.41
N ALA A 378 9.49 -3.15 -15.36
CA ALA A 378 8.99 -2.25 -14.32
C ALA A 378 7.46 -2.15 -14.37
N GLN A 379 6.88 -2.00 -15.55
CA GLN A 379 5.43 -1.91 -15.73
C GLN A 379 4.72 -3.20 -15.31
N ALA A 380 5.25 -4.36 -15.72
CA ALA A 380 4.69 -5.65 -15.31
C ALA A 380 4.69 -5.78 -13.78
N TYR A 381 5.77 -5.32 -13.12
CA TYR A 381 5.90 -5.44 -11.68
C TYR A 381 5.00 -4.49 -10.89
N SER A 382 4.84 -3.23 -11.35
CA SER A 382 3.85 -2.32 -10.74
C SER A 382 2.42 -2.87 -10.85
N THR A 383 2.05 -3.42 -12.02
CA THR A 383 0.74 -4.07 -12.22
C THR A 383 0.56 -5.25 -11.29
N ASP A 384 1.60 -6.05 -11.10
CA ASP A 384 1.59 -7.25 -10.27
C ASP A 384 1.42 -6.91 -8.78
N MET A 385 2.18 -5.93 -8.27
CA MET A 385 2.03 -5.41 -6.90
C MET A 385 0.61 -4.89 -6.65
N ALA A 386 0.04 -4.14 -7.61
CA ALA A 386 -1.32 -3.62 -7.51
C ALA A 386 -2.39 -4.74 -7.55
N ALA A 387 -2.21 -5.74 -8.41
CA ALA A 387 -3.18 -6.81 -8.59
C ALA A 387 -3.20 -7.80 -7.42
N ARG A 388 -2.02 -8.12 -6.86
CA ARG A 388 -1.86 -9.12 -5.80
C ARG A 388 -1.70 -8.52 -4.40
N ALA A 389 -1.85 -7.21 -4.28
CA ALA A 389 -1.84 -6.48 -3.01
C ALA A 389 -0.60 -6.76 -2.16
N PHE A 390 0.57 -6.83 -2.80
CA PHE A 390 1.86 -6.91 -2.11
C PHE A 390 2.73 -5.74 -2.54
N TYR A 391 3.74 -5.46 -1.75
CA TYR A 391 4.80 -4.55 -2.13
C TYR A 391 6.11 -5.13 -1.59
N SER A 392 7.08 -5.29 -2.48
CA SER A 392 8.37 -5.88 -2.17
C SER A 392 9.24 -5.77 -3.40
N HIS A 393 10.56 -5.79 -3.24
CA HIS A 393 11.50 -5.96 -4.36
C HIS A 393 11.51 -7.40 -4.91
N THR A 394 11.15 -8.35 -4.05
CA THR A 394 11.09 -9.79 -4.35
C THR A 394 9.64 -10.18 -4.58
N SER A 395 9.34 -10.82 -5.72
CA SER A 395 7.97 -11.32 -5.95
C SER A 395 7.64 -12.45 -4.96
N PRO A 396 6.35 -12.76 -4.74
CA PRO A 396 5.93 -13.94 -3.98
C PRO A 396 6.52 -15.28 -4.48
N GLU A 397 6.89 -15.35 -5.75
CA GLU A 397 7.58 -16.48 -6.38
C GLU A 397 9.11 -16.47 -6.16
N GLY A 398 9.64 -15.47 -5.46
CA GLY A 398 11.06 -15.30 -5.16
C GLY A 398 11.86 -14.57 -6.25
N THR A 399 11.22 -14.07 -7.31
CA THR A 399 11.96 -13.41 -8.41
C THR A 399 12.48 -12.04 -8.01
N GLN A 400 13.71 -11.74 -8.41
CA GLN A 400 14.41 -10.48 -8.11
C GLN A 400 14.35 -9.50 -9.28
N PRO A 401 14.70 -8.20 -9.09
CA PRO A 401 14.63 -7.20 -10.15
C PRO A 401 15.45 -7.56 -11.41
N TRP A 402 16.62 -8.18 -11.23
CA TRP A 402 17.46 -8.63 -12.36
C TRP A 402 16.86 -9.82 -13.11
N ASP A 403 16.17 -10.73 -12.42
CA ASP A 403 15.48 -11.85 -13.08
C ASP A 403 14.34 -11.32 -13.96
N ARG A 404 13.57 -10.37 -13.43
CA ARG A 404 12.48 -9.71 -14.17
C ARG A 404 13.00 -8.91 -15.37
N ALA A 405 14.11 -8.19 -15.21
CA ALA A 405 14.75 -7.47 -16.30
C ALA A 405 15.26 -8.43 -17.40
N ALA A 406 15.90 -9.53 -17.02
CA ALA A 406 16.38 -10.56 -17.95
C ALA A 406 15.22 -11.25 -18.69
N ALA A 407 14.14 -11.59 -17.98
CA ALA A 407 12.92 -12.17 -18.57
C ALA A 407 12.25 -11.22 -19.57
N ALA A 408 12.36 -9.90 -19.36
CA ALA A 408 11.89 -8.89 -20.32
C ALA A 408 12.85 -8.66 -21.50
N GLY A 409 13.99 -9.35 -21.53
CA GLY A 409 15.01 -9.32 -22.59
C GLY A 409 16.13 -8.30 -22.39
N SER A 410 16.29 -7.73 -21.17
CA SER A 410 17.38 -6.82 -20.88
C SER A 410 18.73 -7.55 -20.85
N THR A 411 19.74 -6.98 -21.52
CA THR A 411 21.12 -7.51 -21.52
C THR A 411 22.06 -6.71 -20.60
N ARG A 412 21.51 -5.86 -19.74
CA ARG A 412 22.29 -5.00 -18.83
C ARG A 412 22.97 -5.85 -17.76
N ARG A 413 24.23 -5.52 -17.44
CA ARG A 413 25.05 -6.33 -16.52
C ARG A 413 24.81 -5.97 -15.06
N SER A 414 24.36 -4.75 -14.80
CA SER A 414 23.96 -4.31 -13.47
C SER A 414 22.54 -3.79 -13.52
N ILE A 415 21.73 -4.20 -12.54
CA ILE A 415 20.34 -3.78 -12.37
C ILE A 415 20.20 -3.17 -10.98
N GLY A 416 19.51 -2.03 -10.91
CA GLY A 416 19.04 -1.43 -9.65
C GLY A 416 17.53 -1.22 -9.71
N GLU A 417 16.89 -1.16 -8.55
CA GLU A 417 15.45 -0.91 -8.45
C GLU A 417 15.14 0.07 -7.33
N ASN A 418 14.23 0.99 -7.62
CA ASN A 418 13.45 1.71 -6.63
C ASN A 418 11.97 1.35 -6.82
N ILE A 419 11.24 1.15 -5.73
CA ILE A 419 9.77 1.01 -5.74
C ILE A 419 9.16 2.08 -4.84
N ALA A 420 7.90 2.44 -5.10
CA ALA A 420 7.14 3.38 -4.27
C ALA A 420 5.62 3.11 -4.38
N CYS A 421 4.85 3.35 -3.33
CA CYS A 421 3.39 3.24 -3.38
C CYS A 421 2.69 4.37 -2.61
N GLY A 422 1.50 4.74 -3.08
CA GLY A 422 0.69 5.82 -2.50
C GLY A 422 0.95 7.22 -3.06
N GLN A 423 2.11 7.48 -3.69
CA GLN A 423 2.38 8.76 -4.36
C GLN A 423 1.49 8.90 -5.61
N ARG A 424 0.93 10.09 -5.80
CA ARG A 424 -0.12 10.37 -6.81
C ARG A 424 0.42 11.09 -8.04
N SER A 425 1.71 11.45 -8.05
CA SER A 425 2.35 12.16 -9.16
C SER A 425 3.82 11.75 -9.33
N ALA A 426 4.34 11.99 -10.53
CA ALA A 426 5.75 11.78 -10.85
C ALA A 426 6.68 12.67 -10.00
N ALA A 427 6.26 13.90 -9.69
CA ALA A 427 7.02 14.81 -8.82
C ALA A 427 7.15 14.26 -7.39
N GLU A 428 6.02 13.85 -6.81
CA GLU A 428 5.95 13.30 -5.45
C GLU A 428 6.80 12.03 -5.32
N VAL A 429 6.73 11.11 -6.29
CA VAL A 429 7.50 9.86 -6.22
C VAL A 429 9.01 10.08 -6.40
N VAL A 430 9.42 10.97 -7.31
CA VAL A 430 10.85 11.27 -7.50
C VAL A 430 11.41 12.04 -6.31
N GLU A 431 10.64 12.96 -5.72
CA GLU A 431 11.02 13.63 -4.47
C GLU A 431 11.19 12.62 -3.33
N GLY A 432 10.24 11.70 -3.16
CA GLY A 432 10.32 10.63 -2.17
C GLY A 432 11.56 9.74 -2.32
N TRP A 433 11.82 9.26 -3.54
CA TRP A 433 13.05 8.53 -3.84
C TRP A 433 14.32 9.36 -3.60
N MET A 434 14.29 10.66 -3.91
CA MET A 434 15.42 11.51 -3.59
C MET A 434 15.55 11.72 -2.09
N ASN A 435 14.50 11.75 -1.29
CA ASN A 435 14.60 11.92 0.17
C ASN A 435 15.07 10.65 0.90
N SER A 436 14.92 9.48 0.27
CA SER A 436 15.45 8.21 0.76
C SER A 436 16.91 7.98 0.34
N PRO A 437 17.87 7.81 1.28
CA PRO A 437 19.28 7.61 0.94
C PRO A 437 19.56 6.41 0.02
N GLY A 438 18.84 5.31 0.19
CA GLY A 438 19.00 4.10 -0.63
C GLY A 438 18.51 4.32 -2.08
N HIS A 439 17.32 4.88 -2.24
CA HIS A 439 16.76 5.17 -3.56
C HIS A 439 17.56 6.27 -4.28
N ARG A 440 17.98 7.32 -3.56
CA ARG A 440 18.87 8.37 -4.06
C ARG A 440 20.20 7.78 -4.56
N ALA A 441 20.78 6.83 -3.82
CA ALA A 441 22.03 6.18 -4.23
C ALA A 441 21.88 5.43 -5.56
N ASN A 442 20.73 4.82 -5.83
CA ASN A 442 20.44 4.23 -7.14
C ASN A 442 20.31 5.30 -8.24
N ILE A 443 19.50 6.34 -8.01
CA ILE A 443 19.30 7.45 -8.98
C ILE A 443 20.62 8.10 -9.38
N LEU A 444 21.51 8.33 -8.42
CA LEU A 444 22.79 9.01 -8.61
C LEU A 444 23.96 8.05 -8.85
N LYS A 445 23.72 6.76 -9.09
CA LYS A 445 24.81 5.81 -9.36
C LYS A 445 25.43 6.12 -10.74
N PRO A 446 26.75 6.41 -10.82
CA PRO A 446 27.39 6.74 -12.10
C PRO A 446 27.39 5.56 -13.09
N GLY A 447 27.44 4.33 -12.59
CA GLY A 447 27.46 3.12 -13.42
C GLY A 447 26.14 2.80 -14.12
N PHE A 448 25.03 3.46 -13.75
CA PHE A 448 23.77 3.31 -14.47
C PHE A 448 23.68 4.30 -15.63
N THR A 449 23.30 3.76 -16.79
CA THR A 449 23.21 4.47 -18.07
C THR A 449 21.79 4.43 -18.65
N HIS A 450 20.94 3.51 -18.17
CA HIS A 450 19.60 3.29 -18.69
C HIS A 450 18.54 3.23 -17.59
N ILE A 451 17.30 3.55 -17.94
CA ILE A 451 16.16 3.56 -17.04
C ILE A 451 14.91 2.96 -17.70
N GLY A 452 14.12 2.24 -16.92
CA GLY A 452 12.74 1.89 -17.24
C GLY A 452 11.84 2.19 -16.05
N VAL A 453 10.64 2.72 -16.30
CA VAL A 453 9.69 3.07 -15.24
C VAL A 453 8.35 2.40 -15.54
N GLY A 454 7.72 1.90 -14.48
CA GLY A 454 6.38 1.36 -14.47
C GLY A 454 5.50 2.09 -13.46
N PHE A 455 4.22 2.16 -13.76
CA PHE A 455 3.22 2.73 -12.87
C PHE A 455 1.90 1.96 -12.99
N ALA A 456 1.27 1.66 -11.87
CA ALA A 456 -0.06 1.06 -11.83
C ALA A 456 -0.90 1.72 -10.75
N GLY A 457 -2.16 1.99 -11.08
CA GLY A 457 -3.18 2.37 -10.11
C GLY A 457 -3.98 1.15 -9.66
N GLY A 458 -4.52 1.19 -8.45
CA GLY A 458 -5.25 0.10 -7.82
C GLY A 458 -4.59 -0.39 -6.53
N GLY A 459 -5.07 -1.52 -6.01
CA GLY A 459 -4.56 -2.15 -4.77
C GLY A 459 -4.79 -1.31 -3.49
N PRO A 460 -4.44 -1.83 -2.30
CA PRO A 460 -4.64 -1.13 -1.02
C PRO A 460 -3.85 0.18 -0.91
N ALA A 461 -2.71 0.29 -1.60
CA ALA A 461 -1.89 1.51 -1.60
C ALA A 461 -2.35 2.56 -2.62
N GLY A 462 -3.33 2.24 -3.48
CA GLY A 462 -3.89 3.13 -4.51
C GLY A 462 -3.02 3.32 -5.74
N THR A 463 -1.70 3.45 -5.58
CA THR A 463 -0.72 3.59 -6.66
C THR A 463 0.55 2.82 -6.37
N TYR A 464 1.19 2.31 -7.41
CA TYR A 464 2.41 1.50 -7.36
C TYR A 464 3.36 1.96 -8.47
N TRP A 465 4.61 2.19 -8.10
CA TRP A 465 5.68 2.67 -8.98
C TRP A 465 6.87 1.75 -8.91
N THR A 466 7.51 1.53 -10.05
CA THR A 466 8.77 0.80 -10.15
C THR A 466 9.71 1.56 -11.07
N GLN A 467 10.94 1.79 -10.63
CA GLN A 467 12.00 2.42 -11.40
C GLN A 467 13.19 1.46 -11.44
N LEU A 468 13.45 0.91 -12.63
CA LEU A 468 14.58 0.03 -12.90
C LEU A 468 15.71 0.80 -13.57
N PHE A 469 16.93 0.51 -13.14
CA PHE A 469 18.15 1.06 -13.71
C PHE A 469 18.99 -0.02 -14.35
N GLY A 470 19.66 0.31 -15.45
CA GLY A 470 20.58 -0.57 -16.16
C GLY A 470 21.95 0.07 -16.37
N GLY A 471 23.00 -0.69 -16.10
CA GLY A 471 24.41 -0.31 -16.36
C GLY A 471 25.09 -1.18 -17.40
#